data_AF-A0A1Y4LV28-F1
#
_entry.id   AF-A0A1Y4LV28-F1
#
_cell.length_a   1.000
_cell.length_b   1.000
_cell.length_c   1.000
_cell.angle_alpha   90.00
_cell.angle_beta   90.00
_cell.angle_gamma   90.00
#
_symmetry.space_group_name_H-M   'P 1'
#
loop_
_entity.id
_entity.type
_entity.pdbx_description
1 polymer ?
#
loop_
_entity_poly.entity_id
_entity_poly.type
_entity_poly.pdbx_seq_one_letter_code
_entity_poly.pdbx_strand_id
1 'polypeptide(L)'
;MLPKYNAFQLKLFMAILMVFDHIDHIPGLLPIELAGVFHVLTRCVGVFFAFLAVDGFRYTHDRKRYVLRLFIWAAIMAAGNTVYNLIASDPALSIHNNIFFTLALGVLMLCVLAGSRPLPLRICGVVFLVLFATIFAEGGIVVLPFMLITYLCRDRVLLRNLLYLALGALLFVMTFVPYPTLSETLTMLAINSEFMFPLVIPFLAMYDGTRGPKTAFSKYFFYVFYPLHLWIIGLIALLVR
;
A
#
# COMPACT_ATOMS: atom_id res chain seq x y z
N MET A 1 -0.94 -15.52 19.34
CA MET A 1 -0.20 -14.41 19.97
C MET A 1 -1.22 -13.45 20.56
N LEU A 2 -1.04 -12.99 21.80
CA LEU A 2 -1.91 -11.94 22.36
C LEU A 2 -1.60 -10.60 21.66
N PRO A 3 -2.62 -9.78 21.35
CA PRO A 3 -2.40 -8.44 20.81
C PRO A 3 -1.56 -7.62 21.79
N LYS A 4 -0.54 -6.91 21.27
CA LYS A 4 0.50 -6.24 22.10
C LYS A 4 0.75 -4.79 21.72
N TYR A 5 0.45 -4.39 20.49
CA TYR A 5 0.88 -3.09 19.95
C TYR A 5 -0.30 -2.29 19.42
N ASN A 6 -0.25 -0.99 19.67
CA ASN A 6 -1.22 -0.04 19.12
C ASN A 6 -0.89 0.33 17.67
N ALA A 7 -1.85 0.96 16.98
CA ALA A 7 -1.71 1.34 15.57
C ALA A 7 -0.51 2.25 15.33
N PHE A 8 -0.21 3.19 16.23
CA PHE A 8 0.89 4.12 16.08
C PHE A 8 2.26 3.41 16.09
N GLN A 9 2.46 2.48 17.03
CA GLN A 9 3.69 1.66 17.11
C GLN A 9 3.90 0.83 15.86
N LEU A 10 2.85 0.13 15.40
CA LEU A 10 2.94 -0.69 14.19
C LEU A 10 3.15 0.17 12.94
N LYS A 11 2.52 1.35 12.84
CA LYS A 11 2.77 2.28 11.73
C LYS A 11 4.22 2.77 11.70
N LEU A 12 4.84 3.03 12.86
CA LEU A 12 6.24 3.44 12.92
C LEU A 12 7.15 2.33 12.41
N PHE A 13 6.89 1.08 12.82
CA PHE A 13 7.60 -0.08 12.28
C PHE A 13 7.40 -0.22 10.75
N MET A 14 6.18 -0.07 10.26
CA MET A 14 5.89 -0.11 8.82
C MET A 14 6.54 1.04 8.05
N ALA A 15 6.70 2.22 8.67
CA ALA A 15 7.42 3.34 8.07
C ALA A 15 8.91 3.05 7.91
N ILE A 16 9.53 2.32 8.85
CA ILE A 16 10.92 1.85 8.71
C ILE A 16 11.02 0.86 7.54
N LEU A 17 10.12 -0.13 7.49
CA LEU A 17 10.09 -1.10 6.38
C LEU A 17 9.86 -0.42 5.02
N MET A 18 9.05 0.63 4.97
CA MET A 18 8.80 1.42 3.76
C MET A 18 10.07 2.05 3.17
N VAL A 19 11.05 2.42 4.01
CA VAL A 19 12.34 2.94 3.52
C VAL A 19 13.14 1.83 2.85
N PHE A 20 13.24 0.66 3.47
CA PHE A 20 13.92 -0.49 2.89
C PHE A 20 13.32 -0.92 1.55
N ASP A 21 12.02 -0.69 1.37
CA ASP A 21 11.31 -1.05 0.14
C ASP A 21 11.70 -0.25 -1.10
N HIS A 22 12.23 0.96 -0.90
CA HIS A 22 12.53 1.89 -1.99
C HIS A 22 14.01 2.27 -2.03
N ILE A 23 14.83 1.73 -1.13
CA ILE A 23 16.24 2.10 -1.03
C ILE A 23 17.04 1.64 -2.26
N ASP A 24 16.51 0.65 -2.99
CA ASP A 24 17.01 0.15 -4.27
C ASP A 24 16.86 1.18 -5.41
N HIS A 25 16.05 2.22 -5.24
CA HIS A 25 16.01 3.37 -6.15
C HIS A 25 17.34 4.16 -6.17
N ILE A 26 18.23 3.96 -5.19
CA ILE A 26 19.58 4.55 -5.20
C ILE A 26 20.49 3.64 -6.04
N PRO A 27 20.98 4.11 -7.20
CA PRO A 27 21.78 3.28 -8.10
C PRO A 27 23.03 2.73 -7.41
N GLY A 28 23.26 1.42 -7.57
CA GLY A 28 24.45 0.75 -7.05
C GLY A 28 24.49 0.53 -5.54
N LEU A 29 23.45 0.95 -4.79
CA LEU A 29 23.44 0.79 -3.33
C LEU A 29 23.23 -0.66 -2.90
N LEU A 30 22.34 -1.38 -3.57
CA LEU A 30 22.00 -2.77 -3.26
C LEU A 30 22.20 -3.68 -4.47
N PRO A 31 22.76 -4.90 -4.29
CA PRO A 31 22.62 -5.96 -5.26
C PRO A 31 21.14 -6.29 -5.50
N ILE A 32 20.80 -6.66 -6.74
CA ILE A 32 19.42 -6.95 -7.16
C ILE A 32 18.75 -8.04 -6.31
N GLU A 33 19.52 -9.04 -5.88
CA GLU A 33 19.03 -10.12 -5.02
C GLU A 33 18.58 -9.60 -3.65
N LEU A 34 19.34 -8.68 -3.07
CA LEU A 34 19.03 -8.08 -1.77
C LEU A 34 17.86 -7.11 -1.86
N ALA A 35 17.76 -6.35 -2.95
CA ALA A 35 16.58 -5.53 -3.26
C ALA A 35 15.32 -6.39 -3.34
N GLY A 36 15.39 -7.54 -4.04
CA GLY A 36 14.30 -8.51 -4.08
C GLY A 36 13.86 -9.01 -2.71
N VAL A 37 14.82 -9.32 -1.81
CA VAL A 37 14.51 -9.72 -0.43
C VAL A 37 13.79 -8.61 0.32
N PHE A 38 14.23 -7.35 0.19
CA PHE A 38 13.54 -6.23 0.80
C PHE A 38 12.13 -6.09 0.26
N HIS A 39 11.93 -6.09 -1.07
CA HIS A 39 10.60 -6.03 -1.66
C HIS A 39 9.68 -7.10 -1.08
N VAL A 40 10.12 -8.36 -1.00
CA VAL A 40 9.31 -9.45 -0.42
C VAL A 40 8.88 -9.14 1.02
N LEU A 41 9.83 -8.73 1.88
CA LEU A 41 9.56 -8.47 3.30
C LEU A 41 8.64 -7.26 3.54
N THR A 42 8.70 -6.27 2.66
CA THR A 42 8.00 -4.99 2.79
C THR A 42 6.64 -4.98 2.08
N ARG A 43 6.28 -5.99 1.28
CA ARG A 43 4.95 -6.06 0.62
C ARG A 43 3.77 -5.91 1.57
N CYS A 44 3.95 -6.23 2.85
CA CYS A 44 2.93 -6.06 3.88
C CYS A 44 2.63 -4.59 4.24
N VAL A 45 3.53 -3.65 3.92
CA VAL A 45 3.48 -2.24 4.35
C VAL A 45 2.25 -1.54 3.78
N GLY A 46 2.07 -1.56 2.45
CA GLY A 46 0.96 -0.87 1.80
C GLY A 46 -0.41 -1.38 2.28
N VAL A 47 -0.57 -2.71 2.34
CA VAL A 47 -1.82 -3.33 2.82
C VAL A 47 -2.05 -3.13 4.33
N PHE A 48 -1.00 -2.93 5.14
CA PHE A 48 -1.17 -2.54 6.54
C PHE A 48 -1.81 -1.14 6.67
N PHE A 49 -1.31 -0.16 5.91
CA PHE A 49 -1.94 1.16 5.87
C PHE A 49 -3.35 1.11 5.29
N ALA A 50 -3.59 0.25 4.30
CA ALA A 50 -4.92 0.00 3.77
C ALA A 50 -5.86 -0.59 4.84
N PHE A 51 -5.41 -1.55 5.64
CA PHE A 51 -6.17 -2.10 6.76
C PHE A 51 -6.57 -1.01 7.75
N LEU A 52 -5.63 -0.15 8.15
CA LEU A 52 -5.91 0.97 9.04
C LEU A 52 -6.83 2.01 8.39
N ALA A 53 -6.79 2.15 7.07
CA ALA A 53 -7.71 3.01 6.34
C ALA A 53 -9.15 2.47 6.41
N VAL A 54 -9.34 1.15 6.25
CA VAL A 54 -10.63 0.47 6.44
C VAL A 54 -11.10 0.59 7.88
N ASP A 55 -10.23 0.35 8.87
CA ASP A 55 -10.59 0.48 10.28
C ASP A 55 -11.01 1.92 10.61
N GLY A 56 -10.24 2.92 10.15
CA GLY A 56 -10.57 4.34 10.28
C GLY A 56 -11.88 4.75 9.61
N PHE A 57 -12.22 4.14 8.46
CA PHE A 57 -13.48 4.41 7.75
C PHE A 57 -14.70 4.11 8.60
N ARG A 58 -14.65 3.07 9.45
CA ARG A 58 -15.78 2.65 10.29
C ARG A 58 -16.12 3.65 11.39
N TYR A 59 -15.09 4.29 11.95
CA TYR A 59 -15.24 5.23 13.06
C TYR A 59 -15.39 6.68 12.59
N THR A 60 -15.23 6.93 11.29
CA THR A 60 -15.29 8.29 10.76
C THR A 60 -16.74 8.71 10.54
N HIS A 61 -17.14 9.79 11.21
CA HIS A 61 -18.46 10.40 11.02
C HIS A 61 -18.61 11.04 9.63
N ASP A 62 -17.59 11.78 9.16
CA ASP A 62 -17.61 12.44 7.86
C ASP A 62 -16.71 11.71 6.84
N ARG A 63 -17.30 10.76 6.13
CA ARG A 63 -16.62 9.97 5.10
C ARG A 63 -16.19 10.81 3.90
N LYS A 64 -16.91 11.88 3.56
CA LYS A 64 -16.57 12.77 2.44
C LYS A 64 -15.28 13.52 2.74
N ARG A 65 -15.15 14.12 3.92
CA ARG A 65 -13.91 14.77 4.36
C ARG A 65 -12.73 13.80 4.47
N TYR A 66 -13.00 12.54 4.79
CA TYR A 66 -11.96 11.51 4.80
C TYR A 66 -11.41 11.24 3.40
N VAL A 67 -12.29 10.93 2.45
CA VAL A 67 -11.90 10.69 1.05
C VAL A 67 -11.22 11.93 0.46
N LEU A 68 -11.79 13.13 0.67
CA LEU A 68 -11.22 14.38 0.19
C LEU A 68 -9.80 14.61 0.73
N ARG A 69 -9.56 14.35 2.01
CA ARG A 69 -8.22 14.46 2.60
C ARG A 69 -7.22 13.54 1.90
N LEU A 70 -7.60 12.29 1.61
CA LEU A 70 -6.71 11.37 0.90
C LEU A 70 -6.43 11.83 -0.53
N PHE A 71 -7.43 12.34 -1.26
CA PHE A 71 -7.22 12.92 -2.59
C PHE A 71 -6.37 14.19 -2.57
N ILE A 72 -6.48 15.04 -1.54
CA ILE A 72 -5.59 16.20 -1.38
C ILE A 72 -4.14 15.75 -1.26
N TRP A 73 -3.86 14.74 -0.41
CA TRP A 73 -2.50 14.21 -0.27
C TRP A 73 -2.02 13.48 -1.53
N ALA A 74 -2.92 12.82 -2.25
CA ALA A 74 -2.61 12.24 -3.56
C ALA A 74 -2.23 13.32 -4.59
N ALA A 75 -2.92 14.46 -4.60
CA ALA A 75 -2.61 15.59 -5.48
C ALA A 75 -1.28 16.25 -5.09
N ILE A 76 -1.01 16.42 -3.79
CA ILE A 76 0.28 16.92 -3.29
C ILE A 76 1.42 16.00 -3.73
N MET A 77 1.25 14.67 -3.56
CA MET A 77 2.24 13.69 -4.01
C MET A 77 2.46 13.76 -5.53
N ALA A 78 1.38 13.80 -6.32
CA ALA A 78 1.47 13.91 -7.77
C ALA A 78 2.21 15.18 -8.20
N ALA A 79 1.88 16.34 -7.62
CA ALA A 79 2.55 17.60 -7.91
C ALA A 79 4.04 17.57 -7.53
N GLY A 80 4.38 17.04 -6.36
CA GLY A 80 5.78 16.90 -5.95
C GLY A 80 6.56 15.91 -6.80
N ASN A 81 5.96 14.80 -7.21
CA ASN A 81 6.56 13.87 -8.18
C ASN A 81 6.80 14.56 -9.53
N THR A 82 5.85 15.36 -10.02
CA THR A 82 6.06 16.14 -11.26
C THR A 82 7.23 17.10 -11.12
N VAL A 83 7.31 17.85 -10.02
CA VAL A 83 8.43 18.78 -9.76
C VAL A 83 9.76 18.02 -9.69
N TYR A 84 9.82 16.93 -8.94
CA TYR A 84 11.01 16.09 -8.84
C TYR A 84 11.42 15.53 -10.21
N ASN A 85 10.49 14.97 -10.99
CA ASN A 85 10.78 14.38 -12.30
C ASN A 85 11.27 15.43 -13.32
N LEU A 86 10.78 16.68 -13.23
CA LEU A 86 11.30 17.79 -14.03
C LEU A 86 12.75 18.14 -13.63
N ILE A 87 13.07 18.15 -12.34
CA ILE A 87 14.44 18.40 -11.85
C ILE A 87 15.37 17.24 -12.23
N ALA A 88 14.94 16.00 -12.04
CA ALA A 88 15.69 14.81 -12.37
C ALA A 88 16.04 14.74 -13.87
N SER A 89 15.06 15.07 -14.73
CA SER A 89 15.18 15.00 -16.19
C SER A 89 15.76 13.65 -16.67
N ASP A 90 15.49 12.59 -15.93
CA ASP A 90 16.04 11.24 -16.13
C ASP A 90 14.92 10.20 -15.97
N PRO A 91 14.51 9.53 -17.06
CA PRO A 91 13.49 8.50 -16.99
C PRO A 91 13.86 7.28 -16.12
N ALA A 92 15.15 7.03 -15.88
CA ALA A 92 15.58 5.89 -15.05
C ALA A 92 15.38 6.16 -13.55
N LEU A 93 15.31 7.43 -13.15
CA LEU A 93 15.19 7.87 -11.76
C LEU A 93 13.83 8.51 -11.47
N SER A 94 12.86 8.37 -12.38
CA SER A 94 11.57 9.02 -12.24
C SER A 94 10.70 8.33 -11.18
N ILE A 95 10.04 9.13 -10.35
CA ILE A 95 9.16 8.66 -9.29
C ILE A 95 7.71 8.84 -9.74
N HIS A 96 6.95 7.74 -9.69
CA HIS A 96 5.53 7.72 -10.06
C HIS A 96 4.62 7.22 -8.94
N ASN A 97 5.19 6.77 -7.81
CA ASN A 97 4.47 6.21 -6.68
C ASN A 97 3.45 7.22 -6.09
N ASN A 98 2.25 6.75 -5.77
CA ASN A 98 1.19 7.53 -5.15
C ASN A 98 0.19 6.65 -4.38
N ILE A 99 0.62 6.05 -3.29
CA ILE A 99 -0.25 5.20 -2.44
C ILE A 99 -1.48 5.95 -1.91
N PHE A 100 -1.42 7.27 -1.74
CA PHE A 100 -2.58 8.06 -1.30
C PHE A 100 -3.71 8.03 -2.31
N PHE A 101 -3.40 8.01 -3.61
CA PHE A 101 -4.41 7.86 -4.66
C PHE A 101 -5.10 6.50 -4.56
N THR A 102 -4.33 5.43 -4.41
CA THR A 102 -4.85 4.07 -4.23
C THR A 102 -5.73 3.96 -2.97
N LEU A 103 -5.29 4.51 -1.84
CA LEU A 103 -6.08 4.54 -0.61
C LEU A 103 -7.34 5.41 -0.75
N ALA A 104 -7.27 6.55 -1.46
CA ALA A 104 -8.42 7.40 -1.72
C ALA A 104 -9.49 6.64 -2.53
N LEU A 105 -9.08 5.93 -3.58
CA LEU A 105 -9.96 5.07 -4.39
C LEU A 105 -10.53 3.92 -3.55
N GLY A 106 -9.71 3.27 -2.71
CA GLY A 106 -10.17 2.21 -1.82
C GLY A 106 -11.21 2.67 -0.80
N VAL A 107 -11.01 3.84 -0.16
CA VAL A 107 -12.01 4.41 0.75
C VAL A 107 -13.25 4.90 -0.01
N LEU A 108 -13.09 5.45 -1.21
CA LEU A 108 -14.21 5.82 -2.09
C LEU A 108 -15.05 4.59 -2.48
N MET A 109 -14.40 3.47 -2.80
CA MET A 109 -15.06 2.19 -3.07
C MET A 109 -15.88 1.74 -1.85
N LEU A 110 -15.35 1.88 -0.64
CA LEU A 110 -16.13 1.60 0.58
C LEU A 110 -17.28 2.58 0.80
N CYS A 111 -17.14 3.86 0.43
CA CYS A 111 -18.26 4.81 0.45
C CYS A 111 -19.39 4.40 -0.51
N VAL A 112 -19.04 4.01 -1.74
CA VAL A 112 -19.99 3.51 -2.75
C VAL A 112 -20.67 2.26 -2.22
N LEU A 113 -19.88 1.29 -1.75
CA LEU A 113 -20.38 0.06 -1.20
C LEU A 113 -21.25 0.29 0.03
N ALA A 114 -20.98 1.27 0.89
CA ALA A 114 -21.79 1.53 2.09
C ALA A 114 -22.95 2.52 1.87
N GLY A 115 -23.14 3.01 0.63
CA GLY A 115 -24.16 4.00 0.29
C GLY A 115 -25.59 3.43 0.26
N SER A 116 -26.57 4.33 0.09
CA SER A 116 -28.01 4.01 0.06
C SER A 116 -28.56 3.70 -1.33
N ARG A 117 -27.73 3.73 -2.37
CA ARG A 117 -28.16 3.39 -3.74
C ARG A 117 -28.56 1.90 -3.83
N PRO A 118 -29.37 1.50 -4.84
CA PRO A 118 -29.66 0.09 -5.11
C PRO A 118 -28.40 -0.77 -5.20
N LEU A 119 -28.47 -2.00 -4.70
CA LEU A 119 -27.33 -2.92 -4.65
C LEU A 119 -26.63 -3.12 -6.01
N PRO A 120 -27.34 -3.32 -7.14
CA PRO A 120 -26.68 -3.48 -8.43
C PRO A 120 -25.80 -2.28 -8.82
N LEU A 121 -26.27 -1.04 -8.58
CA LEU A 121 -25.50 0.17 -8.86
C LEU A 121 -24.27 0.29 -7.96
N ARG A 122 -24.38 -0.14 -6.70
CA ARG A 122 -23.24 -0.19 -5.76
C ARG A 122 -22.19 -1.19 -6.23
N ILE A 123 -22.62 -2.38 -6.66
CA ILE A 123 -21.73 -3.42 -7.20
C ILE A 123 -21.04 -2.91 -8.47
N CYS A 124 -21.77 -2.35 -9.43
CA CYS A 124 -21.19 -1.76 -10.64
C CYS A 124 -20.13 -0.70 -10.31
N GLY A 125 -20.42 0.19 -9.34
CA GLY A 125 -19.47 1.21 -8.91
C GLY A 125 -18.22 0.62 -8.23
N VAL A 126 -18.37 -0.44 -7.43
CA VAL A 126 -17.23 -1.15 -6.83
C VAL A 126 -16.38 -1.82 -7.91
N VAL A 127 -16.99 -2.55 -8.83
CA VAL A 127 -16.27 -3.22 -9.94
C VAL A 127 -15.53 -2.19 -10.78
N PHE A 128 -16.19 -1.08 -11.14
CA PHE A 128 -15.56 0.02 -11.86
C PHE A 128 -14.33 0.56 -11.13
N LEU A 129 -14.43 0.84 -9.83
CA LEU A 129 -13.31 1.38 -9.05
C LEU A 129 -12.17 0.38 -8.89
N VAL A 130 -12.46 -0.92 -8.76
CA VAL A 130 -11.43 -1.98 -8.74
C VAL A 130 -10.69 -2.01 -10.07
N LEU A 131 -11.40 -2.08 -11.20
CA LEU A 131 -10.78 -2.11 -12.52
C LEU A 131 -9.99 -0.83 -12.82
N PHE A 132 -10.55 0.33 -12.45
CA PHE A 132 -9.88 1.62 -12.61
C PHE A 132 -8.59 1.68 -11.80
N ALA A 133 -8.60 1.27 -10.53
CA ALA A 133 -7.41 1.31 -9.70
C ALA A 133 -6.34 0.30 -10.18
N THR A 134 -6.74 -0.88 -10.66
CA THR A 134 -5.79 -1.85 -11.22
C THR A 134 -4.97 -1.27 -12.38
N ILE A 135 -5.55 -0.36 -13.16
CA ILE A 135 -4.89 0.24 -14.33
C ILE A 135 -4.14 1.53 -13.96
N PHE A 136 -4.73 2.37 -13.10
CA PHE A 136 -4.27 3.74 -12.88
C PHE A 136 -3.64 4.01 -11.50
N ALA A 137 -3.71 3.06 -10.57
CA ALA A 137 -3.25 3.27 -9.20
C ALA A 137 -2.19 2.24 -8.79
N GLU A 138 -1.14 2.72 -8.14
CA GLU A 138 -0.05 1.89 -7.61
C GLU A 138 -0.60 0.82 -6.65
N GLY A 139 -0.29 -0.45 -6.93
CA GLY A 139 -0.76 -1.58 -6.14
C GLY A 139 -2.29 -1.74 -6.13
N GLY A 140 -3.01 -1.13 -7.07
CA GLY A 140 -4.47 -1.15 -7.12
C GLY A 140 -5.06 -2.57 -7.21
N ILE A 141 -4.37 -3.47 -7.91
CA ILE A 141 -4.72 -4.89 -8.04
C ILE A 141 -4.72 -5.63 -6.70
N VAL A 142 -3.90 -5.17 -5.73
CA VAL A 142 -3.80 -5.77 -4.40
C VAL A 142 -4.64 -5.01 -3.40
N VAL A 143 -4.45 -3.69 -3.31
CA VAL A 143 -4.94 -2.86 -2.21
C VAL A 143 -6.47 -2.77 -2.21
N LEU A 144 -7.12 -2.61 -3.36
CA LEU A 144 -8.59 -2.49 -3.39
C LEU A 144 -9.28 -3.81 -3.04
N PRO A 145 -8.93 -4.96 -3.66
CA PRO A 145 -9.46 -6.26 -3.22
C PRO A 145 -9.16 -6.54 -1.75
N PHE A 146 -7.96 -6.21 -1.27
CA PHE A 146 -7.61 -6.34 0.14
C PHE A 146 -8.54 -5.51 1.05
N MET A 147 -8.78 -4.24 0.73
CA MET A 147 -9.68 -3.38 1.51
C MET A 147 -11.12 -3.89 1.48
N LEU A 148 -11.58 -4.40 0.34
CA LEU A 148 -12.91 -4.99 0.19
C LEU A 148 -13.07 -6.24 1.07
N ILE A 149 -12.11 -7.17 1.02
CA ILE A 149 -12.07 -8.37 1.86
C ILE A 149 -12.02 -7.97 3.35
N THR A 150 -11.16 -7.01 3.70
CA THR A 150 -11.03 -6.48 5.07
C THR A 150 -12.38 -6.00 5.60
N TYR A 151 -13.10 -5.23 4.77
CA TYR A 151 -14.36 -4.61 5.14
C TYR A 151 -15.48 -5.65 5.29
N LEU A 152 -15.61 -6.56 4.32
CA LEU A 152 -16.68 -7.58 4.28
C LEU A 152 -16.50 -8.69 5.31
N CYS A 153 -15.26 -9.08 5.62
CA CYS A 153 -14.96 -10.21 6.50
C CYS A 153 -14.47 -9.79 7.90
N ARG A 154 -14.81 -8.58 8.34
CA ARG A 154 -14.29 -8.00 9.59
C ARG A 154 -14.51 -8.89 10.81
N ASP A 155 -15.73 -9.41 10.97
CA ASP A 155 -16.11 -10.23 12.13
C ASP A 155 -15.73 -11.71 11.94
N ARG A 156 -15.21 -12.07 10.76
CA ARG A 156 -14.81 -13.43 10.39
C ARG A 156 -13.31 -13.46 10.06
N VAL A 157 -12.47 -13.28 11.08
CA VAL A 157 -11.01 -13.16 10.94
C VAL A 157 -10.39 -14.35 10.20
N LEU A 158 -10.86 -15.57 10.47
CA LEU A 158 -10.38 -16.77 9.77
C LEU A 158 -10.68 -16.70 8.26
N LEU A 159 -11.93 -16.38 7.88
CA LEU A 159 -12.32 -16.23 6.49
C LEU A 159 -11.54 -15.10 5.80
N ARG A 160 -11.37 -13.96 6.47
CA ARG A 160 -10.58 -12.84 5.96
C ARG A 160 -9.15 -13.27 5.64
N ASN A 161 -8.49 -13.97 6.55
CA ASN A 161 -7.11 -14.43 6.36
C ASN A 161 -7.03 -15.49 5.25
N LEU A 162 -7.99 -16.42 5.16
CA LEU A 162 -8.07 -17.38 4.06
C LEU A 162 -8.25 -16.69 2.70
N LEU A 163 -9.08 -15.65 2.63
CA LEU A 163 -9.26 -14.86 1.41
C LEU A 163 -8.02 -14.05 1.04
N TYR A 164 -7.25 -13.55 2.01
CA TYR A 164 -5.94 -12.96 1.73
C TYR A 164 -4.97 -13.98 1.14
N LEU A 165 -4.90 -15.18 1.70
CA LEU A 165 -4.06 -16.25 1.16
C LEU A 165 -4.51 -16.68 -0.23
N ALA A 166 -5.82 -16.78 -0.48
CA ALA A 166 -6.36 -17.11 -1.79
C ALA A 166 -6.04 -16.01 -2.83
N LEU A 167 -6.18 -14.73 -2.47
CA LEU A 167 -5.79 -13.62 -3.34
C LEU A 167 -4.27 -13.61 -3.58
N GLY A 168 -3.46 -13.87 -2.56
CA GLY A 168 -2.00 -14.02 -2.72
C GLY A 168 -1.65 -15.16 -3.67
N ALA A 169 -2.27 -16.33 -3.53
CA ALA A 169 -2.07 -17.46 -4.44
C ALA A 169 -2.49 -17.13 -5.88
N LEU A 170 -3.60 -16.41 -6.07
CA LEU A 170 -4.02 -15.95 -7.40
C LEU A 170 -2.98 -15.01 -8.02
N LEU A 171 -2.52 -14.01 -7.28
CA LEU A 171 -1.47 -13.08 -7.73
C LEU A 171 -0.18 -13.83 -8.05
N PHE A 172 0.21 -14.82 -7.24
CA PHE A 172 1.37 -15.65 -7.52
C PHE A 172 1.25 -16.37 -8.87
N VAL A 173 0.10 -16.97 -9.16
CA VAL A 173 -0.15 -17.64 -10.45
C VAL A 173 -0.10 -16.64 -11.62
N MET A 174 -0.58 -15.41 -11.43
CA MET A 174 -0.55 -14.38 -12.47
C MET A 174 0.85 -13.82 -12.74
N THR A 175 1.71 -13.81 -11.72
CA THR A 175 3.06 -13.22 -11.79
C THR A 175 4.15 -14.25 -12.08
N PHE A 176 3.91 -15.53 -11.80
CA PHE A 176 4.93 -16.58 -11.96
C PHE A 176 5.27 -16.80 -13.43
N VAL A 177 6.54 -16.57 -13.78
CA VAL A 177 7.13 -16.86 -15.09
C VAL A 177 8.43 -17.63 -14.87
N PRO A 178 8.60 -18.83 -15.45
CA PRO A 178 9.84 -19.58 -15.35
C PRO A 178 10.93 -18.96 -16.24
N TYR A 179 12.13 -18.78 -15.68
CA TYR A 179 13.33 -18.31 -16.38
C TYR A 179 14.35 -19.45 -16.59
N PRO A 180 15.36 -19.29 -17.47
CA PRO A 180 16.35 -20.33 -17.77
C PRO A 180 17.05 -20.90 -16.53
N THR A 181 17.26 -20.07 -15.50
CA THR A 181 17.85 -20.51 -14.23
C THR A 181 16.88 -20.33 -13.06
N LEU A 182 17.03 -21.19 -12.05
CA LEU A 182 16.26 -21.06 -10.81
C LEU A 182 16.56 -19.74 -10.09
N SER A 183 17.82 -19.32 -10.07
CA SER A 183 18.24 -18.06 -9.44
C SER A 183 17.55 -16.85 -10.09
N GLU A 184 17.51 -16.80 -11.42
CA GLU A 184 16.82 -15.73 -12.16
C GLU A 184 15.31 -15.76 -11.91
N THR A 185 14.70 -16.95 -11.91
CA THR A 185 13.28 -17.12 -11.59
C THR A 185 12.95 -16.58 -10.20
N LEU A 186 13.76 -16.93 -9.19
CA LEU A 186 13.56 -16.47 -7.81
C LEU A 186 13.80 -14.97 -7.65
N THR A 187 14.78 -14.41 -8.36
CA THR A 187 15.08 -12.98 -8.34
C THR A 187 13.93 -12.18 -8.95
N MET A 188 13.44 -12.58 -10.12
CA MET A 188 12.32 -11.91 -10.79
C MET A 188 11.03 -12.03 -9.98
N LEU A 189 10.81 -13.17 -9.32
CA LEU A 189 9.67 -13.37 -8.43
C LEU A 189 9.77 -12.50 -7.16
N ALA A 190 10.98 -12.30 -6.61
CA ALA A 190 11.21 -11.47 -5.44
C ALA A 190 11.00 -9.97 -5.75
N ILE A 191 11.43 -9.52 -6.92
CA ILE A 191 11.17 -8.16 -7.42
C ILE A 191 9.66 -7.95 -7.64
N ASN A 192 8.99 -8.92 -8.28
CA ASN A 192 7.55 -8.86 -8.53
C ASN A 192 6.73 -9.54 -7.42
N SER A 193 6.99 -9.17 -6.18
CA SER A 193 6.51 -9.93 -5.01
C SER A 193 5.10 -9.58 -4.53
N GLU A 194 4.26 -8.89 -5.31
CA GLU A 194 2.92 -8.42 -4.88
C GLU A 194 2.06 -9.50 -4.18
N PHE A 195 2.20 -10.76 -4.60
CA PHE A 195 1.55 -11.92 -4.00
C PHE A 195 1.90 -12.18 -2.52
N MET A 196 3.00 -11.58 -2.01
CA MET A 196 3.49 -11.69 -0.63
C MET A 196 2.82 -10.72 0.34
N PHE A 197 1.84 -9.92 -0.09
CA PHE A 197 1.05 -9.07 0.82
C PHE A 197 0.45 -9.81 2.05
N PRO A 198 0.11 -11.13 2.02
CA PRO A 198 -0.37 -11.84 3.21
C PRO A 198 0.62 -11.89 4.37
N LEU A 199 1.89 -11.51 4.17
CA LEU A 199 2.85 -11.26 5.25
C LEU A 199 2.37 -10.20 6.25
N VAL A 200 1.31 -9.45 5.95
CA VAL A 200 0.64 -8.55 6.90
C VAL A 200 -0.06 -9.29 8.05
N ILE A 201 -0.45 -10.56 7.87
CA ILE A 201 -1.30 -11.31 8.82
C ILE A 201 -0.69 -11.37 10.24
N PRO A 202 0.59 -11.70 10.44
CA PRO A 202 1.23 -11.65 11.76
C PRO A 202 1.13 -10.27 12.43
N PHE A 203 1.32 -9.19 11.66
CA PHE A 203 1.22 -7.82 12.17
C PHE A 203 -0.22 -7.45 12.56
N LEU A 204 -1.21 -7.89 11.79
CA LEU A 204 -2.62 -7.73 12.17
C LEU A 204 -2.98 -8.50 13.44
N ALA A 205 -2.36 -9.65 13.69
CA ALA A 205 -2.57 -10.43 14.91
C ALA A 205 -1.93 -9.78 16.15
N MET A 206 -0.89 -8.96 15.97
CA MET A 206 -0.25 -8.20 17.05
C MET A 206 -0.98 -6.88 17.37
N TYR A 207 -1.87 -6.41 16.49
CA TYR A 207 -2.60 -5.16 16.66
C TYR A 207 -3.70 -5.26 17.72
N ASP A 208 -3.67 -4.38 18.72
CA ASP A 208 -4.60 -4.36 19.85
C ASP A 208 -5.91 -3.58 19.62
N GLY A 209 -6.08 -2.98 18.44
CA GLY A 209 -7.28 -2.20 18.09
C GLY A 209 -7.26 -0.74 18.58
N THR A 210 -6.24 -0.32 19.32
CA THR A 210 -6.12 1.03 19.85
C THR A 210 -5.31 1.93 18.91
N ARG A 211 -5.67 3.21 18.83
CA ARG A 211 -5.03 4.15 17.90
C ARG A 211 -3.62 4.60 18.32
N GLY A 212 -3.31 4.52 19.62
CA GLY A 212 -2.14 5.19 20.21
C GLY A 212 -2.34 6.70 20.41
N PRO A 213 -1.26 7.48 20.54
CA PRO A 213 -1.30 8.92 20.86
C PRO A 213 -2.12 9.75 19.85
N LYS A 214 -2.83 10.77 20.33
CA LYS A 214 -3.64 11.69 19.52
C LYS A 214 -2.98 13.08 19.41
N THR A 215 -1.73 13.13 18.98
CA THR A 215 -0.98 14.38 18.79
C THR A 215 -1.02 14.84 17.33
N ALA A 216 -0.67 16.10 17.06
CA ALA A 216 -0.51 16.57 15.68
C ALA A 216 0.54 15.73 14.93
N PHE A 217 1.64 15.39 15.62
CA PHE A 217 2.68 14.51 15.09
C PHE A 217 2.12 13.14 14.69
N SER A 218 1.43 12.42 15.58
CA SER A 218 0.93 11.07 15.27
C SER A 218 -0.11 11.03 14.15
N LYS A 219 -0.75 12.18 13.87
CA LYS A 219 -1.71 12.34 12.78
C LYS A 219 -1.04 12.66 11.44
N TYR A 220 -0.13 13.63 11.40
CA TYR A 220 0.42 14.17 10.14
C TYR A 220 1.75 13.55 9.73
N PHE A 221 2.49 12.94 10.65
CA PHE A 221 3.80 12.33 10.36
C PHE A 221 3.75 11.41 9.15
N PHE A 222 2.84 10.44 9.10
CA PHE A 222 2.76 9.48 7.99
C PHE A 222 2.32 10.11 6.66
N TYR A 223 1.56 11.20 6.71
CA TYR A 223 1.15 11.91 5.51
C TYR A 223 2.32 12.65 4.85
N VAL A 224 3.22 13.20 5.68
CA VAL A 224 4.41 13.93 5.24
C VAL A 224 5.58 12.98 4.97
N PHE A 225 5.72 11.92 5.75
CA PHE A 225 6.80 10.94 5.64
C PHE A 225 6.76 10.21 4.30
N TYR A 226 5.58 9.77 3.84
CA TYR A 226 5.46 9.04 2.57
C TYR A 226 6.01 9.81 1.36
N PRO A 227 5.60 11.06 1.07
CA PRO A 227 6.18 11.79 -0.05
C PRO A 227 7.66 12.10 0.20
N LEU A 228 8.03 12.52 1.41
CA LEU A 228 9.40 12.94 1.70
C LEU A 228 10.42 11.82 1.58
N HIS A 229 10.14 10.59 2.06
CA HIS A 229 11.16 9.53 1.98
C HIS A 229 11.48 9.16 0.52
N LEU A 230 10.47 9.11 -0.36
CA LEU A 230 10.68 8.87 -1.80
C LEU A 230 11.47 10.01 -2.45
N TRP A 231 11.11 11.27 -2.18
CA TRP A 231 11.82 12.40 -2.75
C TRP A 231 13.25 12.51 -2.21
N ILE A 232 13.48 12.22 -0.92
CA ILE A 232 14.83 12.19 -0.34
C ILE A 232 15.68 11.08 -0.98
N ILE A 233 15.13 9.87 -1.09
CA ILE A 233 15.79 8.75 -1.77
C ILE A 233 16.12 9.11 -3.22
N GLY A 234 15.17 9.70 -3.95
CA GLY A 234 15.38 10.15 -5.33
C GLY A 234 16.43 11.25 -5.44
N LEU A 235 16.45 12.23 -4.53
CA LEU A 235 17.49 13.25 -4.50
C LEU A 235 18.87 12.65 -4.23
N ILE A 236 18.98 11.68 -3.32
CA ILE A 236 20.24 10.96 -3.09
C ILE A 236 20.64 10.18 -4.35
N ALA A 237 19.71 9.52 -5.01
CA ALA A 237 19.95 8.82 -6.26
C ALA A 237 20.53 9.75 -7.34
N LEU A 238 20.00 10.96 -7.48
CA LEU A 238 20.51 11.98 -8.41
C LEU A 238 21.94 12.45 -8.07
N LEU A 239 22.30 12.49 -6.79
CA LEU A 239 23.63 12.89 -6.34
C LEU A 239 24.71 11.83 -6.56
N VAL A 240 24.30 10.55 -6.63
CA VAL A 240 25.21 9.40 -6.75
C VAL A 240 25.24 8.84 -8.19
N ARG A 241 24.39 9.36 -9.09
CA ARG A 241 24.34 8.92 -10.50
C ARG A 241 25.63 9.23 -11.27
#